data_AF-A0A7L4K6Y8-F1
#
_entry.id   AF-A0A7L4K6Y8-F1
#
_cell.length_a   1.000
_cell.length_b   1.000
_cell.length_c   1.000
_cell.angle_alpha   90.00
_cell.angle_beta   90.00
_cell.angle_gamma   90.00
#
_symmetry.space_group_name_H-M   'P 1'
#
loop_
_entity.id
_entity.type
_entity.pdbx_description
1 polymer ?
#
loop_
_entity_poly.entity_id
_entity_poly.type
_entity_poly.pdbx_seq_one_letter_code
_entity_poly.pdbx_strand_id
1 'polypeptide(L)'
;FTVVGLILNMLSASVFGCRLLGVTGKLVIGQVPWLWAAGIYQLGICILSYRAMDSLMATFFGFTSILKFAGGYCLLYPIWQPEEPSFPTPFLVVFSILFAVLALFLTLKSPVDGLYLLFYVAYCVALACRPKGFFEGGPQGVDVAIFVASALMALTHLYNVKASAKIPTGKDAMKALLAHSSFLKLREGTDLHAPYLGYSKYADAEVLGYACSVLASFAITVTGDPQAPLATVVIPWVVVAGGILKLLGGSVAFARGKTLESSAFILYGVLWIIWGLTRYGGLYGTARSFHAAVGIVAFMLFNGFIVFCTLFLNIAWFFYSLTFFLVAVSFLLDAIHALPAGYDIAATLIFGLVSFYCFLSALFNSIFEGSCLPMGRPIVQLNGGQGGVTKCLHLPARKASSVKRIADILKNGGTCGIPTDTVYVLVAACNRPDAVEKAHQSKRQAQDRPMSLWISSLKQLEPAKHLFTPLLWDFMEAAWPSPISLVVPRGEWVDFLGMKDSAVYVGTPQSVAIRIPDCSVTTHLIDLVGPIVVTSANPTGEADTTHHNQVYAKLGDKVDAVLCAGPSPENIASTVVDCTKINSGNIGFFRVGIVPKSQVKLILILFLFP
;
A
#
# COMPACT_ATOMS: atom_id res chain seq x y z
N PHE A 1 -16.72 -2.48 10.11
CA PHE A 1 -15.75 -3.46 10.68
C PHE A 1 -15.17 -2.99 12.01
N THR A 2 -14.91 -1.69 12.24
CA THR A 2 -14.42 -1.18 13.54
C THR A 2 -15.28 -1.59 14.74
N VAL A 3 -16.62 -1.48 14.63
CA VAL A 3 -17.56 -1.92 15.69
C VAL A 3 -17.38 -3.40 16.03
N VAL A 4 -17.19 -4.26 15.02
CA VAL A 4 -16.95 -5.69 15.24
C VAL A 4 -15.64 -5.89 16.02
N GLY A 5 -14.60 -5.14 15.69
CA GLY A 5 -13.33 -5.17 16.43
C GLY A 5 -13.48 -4.74 17.90
N LEU A 6 -14.30 -3.73 18.17
CA LEU A 6 -14.62 -3.29 19.54
C LEU A 6 -15.41 -4.36 20.32
N ILE A 7 -16.38 -5.01 19.67
CA ILE A 7 -17.14 -6.12 20.28
C ILE A 7 -16.22 -7.30 20.60
N LEU A 8 -15.26 -7.63 19.73
CA LEU A 8 -14.29 -8.70 19.99
C LEU A 8 -13.31 -8.35 21.10
N ASN A 9 -12.94 -7.07 21.23
CA ASN A 9 -12.16 -6.58 22.36
C ASN A 9 -12.94 -6.73 23.67
N MET A 10 -14.23 -6.40 23.68
CA MET A 10 -15.13 -6.61 24.82
C MET A 10 -15.23 -8.10 25.18
N LEU A 11 -15.48 -8.96 24.19
CA LEU A 11 -15.62 -10.40 24.40
C LEU A 11 -14.35 -11.07 24.92
N SER A 12 -13.18 -10.64 24.44
CA SER A 12 -11.92 -11.19 24.94
C SER A 12 -11.52 -10.62 26.31
N ALA A 13 -11.87 -9.37 26.60
CA ALA A 13 -11.63 -8.77 27.92
C ALA A 13 -12.52 -9.39 29.01
N SER A 14 -13.74 -9.82 28.68
CA SER A 14 -14.61 -10.50 29.65
C SER A 14 -14.05 -11.83 30.15
N VAL A 15 -13.24 -12.53 29.35
CA VAL A 15 -12.60 -13.80 29.76
C VAL A 15 -11.80 -13.64 31.05
N PHE A 16 -10.94 -12.63 31.10
CA PHE A 16 -10.11 -12.35 32.27
C PHE A 16 -10.84 -11.51 33.31
N GLY A 17 -11.70 -10.57 32.88
CA GLY A 17 -12.48 -9.71 33.78
C GLY A 17 -13.52 -10.46 34.63
N CYS A 18 -14.17 -11.50 34.10
CA CYS A 18 -15.17 -12.29 34.84
C CYS A 18 -14.60 -12.99 36.07
N ARG A 19 -13.31 -13.36 36.06
CA ARG A 19 -12.65 -13.92 37.25
C ARG A 19 -12.52 -12.88 38.35
N LEU A 20 -12.05 -11.67 38.01
CA LEU A 20 -11.88 -10.61 38.98
C LEU A 20 -13.21 -10.14 39.58
N LEU A 21 -14.28 -10.11 38.76
CA LEU A 21 -15.63 -9.74 39.20
C LEU A 21 -16.34 -10.86 39.98
N GLY A 22 -15.71 -12.03 40.17
CA GLY A 22 -16.29 -13.16 40.89
C GLY A 22 -17.40 -13.91 40.13
N VAL A 23 -17.59 -13.62 38.83
CA VAL A 23 -18.56 -14.30 37.96
C VAL A 23 -18.11 -15.73 37.67
N THR A 24 -16.81 -15.95 37.54
CA THR A 24 -16.21 -17.29 37.36
C THR A 24 -15.16 -17.56 38.42
N GLY A 25 -15.26 -18.68 39.14
CA GLY A 25 -14.32 -19.02 40.22
C GLY A 25 -12.90 -19.37 39.76
N LYS A 26 -12.73 -19.87 38.53
CA LYS A 26 -11.43 -20.22 37.92
C LYS A 26 -11.45 -19.95 36.41
N LEU A 27 -10.29 -19.60 35.84
CA LEU A 27 -10.09 -19.59 34.39
C LEU A 27 -9.95 -21.04 33.91
N VAL A 28 -10.54 -21.36 32.76
CA VAL A 28 -10.58 -22.72 32.21
C VAL A 28 -10.12 -22.73 30.76
N ILE A 29 -9.57 -23.86 30.32
CA ILE A 29 -9.10 -24.07 28.94
C ILE A 29 -10.21 -23.81 27.90
N GLY A 30 -11.48 -24.05 28.26
CA GLY A 30 -12.63 -23.76 27.41
C GLY A 30 -12.78 -22.27 27.02
N GLN A 31 -12.02 -21.36 27.63
CA GLN A 31 -11.99 -19.95 27.28
C GLN A 31 -10.99 -19.61 26.15
N VAL A 32 -10.05 -20.51 25.84
CA VAL A 32 -9.04 -20.32 24.78
C VAL A 32 -9.67 -20.05 23.41
N PRO A 33 -10.70 -20.80 22.94
CA PRO A 33 -11.32 -20.54 21.65
C PRO A 33 -11.90 -19.13 21.52
N TRP A 34 -12.38 -18.53 22.62
CA TRP A 34 -12.93 -17.17 22.61
C TRP A 34 -11.83 -16.11 22.39
N LEU A 35 -10.67 -16.29 23.02
CA LEU A 35 -9.52 -15.41 22.83
C LEU A 35 -8.93 -15.55 21.42
N TRP A 36 -8.78 -16.77 20.91
CA TRP A 36 -8.22 -17.00 19.58
C TRP A 36 -9.18 -16.64 18.45
N ALA A 37 -10.48 -16.87 18.62
CA ALA A 37 -11.48 -16.33 17.70
C ALA A 37 -11.39 -14.81 17.63
N ALA A 38 -11.31 -14.12 18.78
CA ALA A 38 -11.09 -12.69 18.79
C ALA A 38 -9.80 -12.30 18.07
N GLY A 39 -8.68 -12.99 18.31
CA GLY A 39 -7.41 -12.76 17.59
C GLY A 39 -7.52 -12.91 16.07
N ILE A 40 -8.15 -13.98 15.57
CA ILE A 40 -8.34 -14.23 14.14
C ILE A 40 -9.22 -13.16 13.50
N TYR A 41 -10.33 -12.79 14.14
CA TYR A 41 -11.15 -11.72 13.62
C TYR A 41 -10.43 -10.37 13.65
N GLN A 42 -9.61 -10.08 14.66
CA GLN A 42 -8.78 -8.87 14.68
C GLN A 42 -7.77 -8.84 13.53
N LEU A 43 -7.17 -9.98 13.16
CA LEU A 43 -6.37 -10.11 11.95
C LEU A 43 -7.20 -9.81 10.69
N GLY A 44 -8.41 -10.37 10.58
CA GLY A 44 -9.32 -10.07 9.49
C GLY A 44 -9.65 -8.57 9.38
N ILE A 45 -9.90 -7.92 10.52
CA ILE A 45 -10.15 -6.48 10.58
C ILE A 45 -8.89 -5.67 10.26
N CYS A 46 -7.70 -6.12 10.67
CA CYS A 46 -6.43 -5.52 10.28
C CYS A 46 -6.31 -5.48 8.75
N ILE A 47 -6.60 -6.59 8.06
CA ILE A 47 -6.60 -6.68 6.59
C ILE A 47 -7.65 -5.73 5.99
N LEU A 48 -8.87 -5.71 6.54
CA LEU A 48 -9.95 -4.82 6.07
C LEU A 48 -9.61 -3.34 6.29
N SER A 49 -8.93 -2.99 7.38
CA SER A 49 -8.47 -1.63 7.66
C SER A 49 -7.37 -1.23 6.68
N TYR A 50 -6.45 -2.14 6.35
CA TYR A 50 -5.53 -1.88 5.24
C TYR A 50 -6.30 -1.66 3.95
N ARG A 51 -7.31 -2.49 3.63
CA ARG A 51 -8.18 -2.32 2.46
C ARG A 51 -8.93 -0.98 2.41
N ALA A 52 -9.14 -0.38 3.58
CA ALA A 52 -9.78 0.92 3.74
C ALA A 52 -8.78 2.08 3.81
N MET A 53 -7.50 1.84 3.49
CA MET A 53 -6.41 2.81 3.54
C MET A 53 -6.18 3.40 4.95
N ASP A 54 -6.53 2.67 6.01
CA ASP A 54 -6.36 3.09 7.40
C ASP A 54 -5.23 2.30 8.08
N SER A 55 -3.98 2.76 7.89
CA SER A 55 -2.78 2.11 8.46
C SER A 55 -2.77 2.14 10.00
N LEU A 56 -3.33 3.18 10.63
CA LEU A 56 -3.39 3.33 12.08
C LEU A 56 -4.30 2.27 12.70
N MET A 57 -5.54 2.16 12.20
CA MET A 57 -6.46 1.13 12.67
C MET A 57 -5.98 -0.28 12.31
N ALA A 58 -5.38 -0.45 11.13
CA ALA A 58 -4.78 -1.74 10.76
C ALA A 58 -3.69 -2.16 11.76
N THR A 59 -2.81 -1.23 12.13
CA THR A 59 -1.74 -1.49 13.12
C THR A 59 -2.33 -1.79 14.50
N PHE A 60 -3.35 -1.03 14.92
CA PHE A 60 -4.04 -1.25 16.20
C PHE A 60 -4.62 -2.66 16.29
N PHE A 61 -5.40 -3.08 15.30
CA PHE A 61 -6.01 -4.42 15.30
C PHE A 61 -4.97 -5.54 15.11
N GLY A 62 -3.87 -5.26 14.39
CA GLY A 62 -2.70 -6.13 14.36
C GLY A 62 -2.13 -6.35 15.77
N PHE A 63 -1.90 -5.28 16.53
CA PHE A 63 -1.39 -5.38 17.90
C PHE A 63 -2.34 -6.06 18.87
N THR A 64 -3.64 -5.75 18.82
CA THR A 64 -4.61 -6.42 19.70
C THR A 64 -4.66 -7.91 19.40
N SER A 65 -4.53 -8.33 18.14
CA SER A 65 -4.45 -9.76 17.79
C SER A 65 -3.32 -10.49 18.52
N ILE A 66 -2.12 -9.87 18.62
CA ILE A 66 -0.97 -10.43 19.34
C ILE A 66 -1.34 -10.67 20.82
N LEU A 67 -1.95 -9.67 21.48
CA LEU A 67 -2.36 -9.79 22.88
C LEU A 67 -3.38 -10.91 23.09
N LYS A 68 -4.31 -11.11 22.15
CA LYS A 68 -5.34 -12.17 22.27
C LYS A 68 -4.74 -13.56 22.05
N PHE A 69 -3.83 -13.73 21.09
CA PHE A 69 -3.10 -14.98 20.92
C PHE A 69 -2.25 -15.29 22.14
N ALA A 70 -1.53 -14.31 22.69
CA ALA A 70 -0.74 -14.44 23.90
C ALA A 70 -1.61 -14.86 25.11
N GLY A 71 -2.75 -14.22 25.31
CA GLY A 71 -3.69 -14.58 26.38
C GLY A 71 -4.23 -16.01 26.25
N GLY A 72 -4.66 -16.41 25.06
CA GLY A 72 -5.14 -17.77 24.82
C GLY A 72 -4.05 -18.83 25.01
N TYR A 73 -2.82 -18.54 24.59
CA TYR A 73 -1.71 -19.44 24.82
C TYR A 73 -1.37 -19.60 26.30
N CYS A 74 -1.43 -18.52 27.08
CA CYS A 74 -1.20 -18.57 28.52
C CYS A 74 -2.23 -19.43 29.26
N LEU A 75 -3.49 -19.49 28.76
CA LEU A 75 -4.51 -20.39 29.30
C LEU A 75 -4.29 -21.87 28.91
N LEU A 76 -3.61 -22.15 27.79
CA LEU A 76 -3.23 -23.52 27.41
C LEU A 76 -2.01 -24.02 28.17
N TYR A 77 -1.11 -23.12 28.55
CA TYR A 77 0.18 -23.49 29.14
C TYR A 77 0.09 -24.45 30.35
N PRO A 78 -0.85 -24.29 31.31
CA PRO A 78 -1.01 -25.22 32.43
C PRO A 78 -1.25 -26.68 32.06
N ILE A 79 -1.56 -27.00 30.80
CA ILE A 79 -1.69 -28.37 30.29
C ILE A 79 -0.32 -29.06 30.20
N TRP A 80 0.72 -28.32 29.84
CA TRP A 80 2.05 -28.86 29.55
C TRP A 80 3.03 -28.67 30.69
N GLN A 81 2.84 -27.63 31.51
CA GLN A 81 3.67 -27.32 32.66
C GLN A 81 2.79 -26.85 33.81
N PRO A 82 2.99 -27.36 35.04
CA PRO A 82 2.16 -27.00 36.19
C PRO A 82 2.44 -25.58 36.73
N GLU A 83 3.56 -24.96 36.33
CA GLU A 83 3.91 -23.60 36.73
C GLU A 83 3.13 -22.55 35.92
N GLU A 84 2.89 -21.37 36.50
CA GLU A 84 2.26 -20.25 35.78
C GLU A 84 3.29 -19.56 34.86
N PRO A 85 2.89 -19.12 33.65
CA PRO A 85 3.81 -18.48 32.73
C PRO A 85 4.14 -17.07 33.22
N SER A 86 5.39 -16.65 33.04
CA SER A 86 5.80 -15.27 33.30
C SER A 86 6.22 -14.56 32.03
N PHE A 87 5.98 -13.26 31.99
CA PHE A 87 6.11 -12.46 30.80
C PHE A 87 7.47 -11.78 30.70
N PRO A 88 8.03 -11.66 29.49
CA PRO A 88 9.20 -10.83 29.28
C PRO A 88 8.85 -9.35 29.48
N THR A 89 9.28 -8.77 30.62
CA THR A 89 9.05 -7.35 30.94
C THR A 89 9.52 -6.40 29.83
N PRO A 90 10.71 -6.56 29.21
CA PRO A 90 11.15 -5.67 28.14
C PRO A 90 10.20 -5.61 26.94
N PHE A 91 9.64 -6.76 26.54
CA PHE A 91 8.66 -6.82 25.45
C PHE A 91 7.40 -6.02 25.78
N LEU A 92 6.82 -6.20 26.96
CA LEU A 92 5.57 -5.52 27.35
C LEU A 92 5.77 -4.01 27.52
N VAL A 93 6.93 -3.58 28.03
CA VAL A 93 7.29 -2.15 28.11
C VAL A 93 7.37 -1.56 26.71
N VAL A 94 8.08 -2.21 25.78
CA VAL A 94 8.18 -1.74 24.40
C VAL A 94 6.85 -1.77 23.67
N PHE A 95 6.02 -2.79 23.94
CA PHE A 95 4.68 -2.87 23.38
C PHE A 95 3.80 -1.71 23.86
N SER A 96 3.90 -1.34 25.14
CA SER A 96 3.21 -0.17 25.69
C SER A 96 3.64 1.13 25.02
N ILE A 97 4.94 1.28 24.71
CA ILE A 97 5.48 2.45 23.98
C ILE A 97 4.92 2.48 22.56
N LEU A 98 4.88 1.35 21.85
CA LEU A 98 4.31 1.30 20.49
C LEU A 98 2.82 1.65 20.48
N PHE A 99 2.05 1.16 21.45
CA PHE A 99 0.65 1.58 21.61
C PHE A 99 0.53 3.07 21.95
N ALA A 100 1.40 3.62 22.79
CA ALA A 100 1.37 5.04 23.15
C ALA A 100 1.69 5.94 21.95
N VAL A 101 2.68 5.57 21.14
CA VAL A 101 2.98 6.26 19.87
C VAL A 101 1.77 6.17 18.94
N LEU A 102 1.19 4.98 18.77
CA LEU A 102 0.01 4.81 17.93
C LEU A 102 -1.19 5.64 18.43
N ALA A 103 -1.41 5.70 19.75
CA ALA A 103 -2.45 6.52 20.38
C ALA A 103 -2.25 8.01 20.10
N LEU A 104 -1.01 8.50 20.17
CA LEU A 104 -0.67 9.89 19.85
C LEU A 104 -1.07 10.24 18.41
N PHE A 105 -0.66 9.41 17.44
CA PHE A 105 -1.00 9.64 16.03
C PHE A 105 -2.50 9.49 15.75
N LEU A 106 -3.17 8.57 16.43
CA LEU A 106 -4.61 8.36 16.28
C LEU A 106 -5.42 9.52 16.87
N THR A 107 -4.92 10.15 17.95
CA THR A 107 -5.51 11.36 18.55
C THR A 107 -5.59 12.51 17.55
N LEU A 108 -4.65 12.59 16.59
CA LEU A 108 -4.66 13.59 15.51
C LEU A 108 -5.88 13.42 14.58
N LYS A 109 -6.35 12.18 14.42
CA LYS A 109 -7.53 11.84 13.60
C LYS A 109 -8.83 11.89 14.41
N SER A 110 -8.80 11.36 15.62
CA SER A 110 -9.94 11.22 16.53
C SER A 110 -9.42 11.11 17.97
N PRO A 111 -9.57 12.18 18.79
CA PRO A 111 -9.12 12.18 20.18
C PRO A 111 -9.72 11.05 21.01
N VAL A 112 -10.99 10.70 20.74
CA VAL A 112 -11.68 9.61 21.44
C VAL A 112 -11.05 8.25 21.12
N ASP A 113 -10.68 8.01 19.86
CA ASP A 113 -9.98 6.77 19.48
C ASP A 113 -8.57 6.71 20.12
N GLY A 114 -7.88 7.84 20.19
CA GLY A 114 -6.60 7.96 20.90
C GLY A 114 -6.71 7.63 22.39
N LEU A 115 -7.71 8.19 23.08
CA LEU A 115 -8.00 7.89 24.48
C LEU A 115 -8.35 6.41 24.70
N TYR A 116 -9.12 5.80 23.79
CA TYR A 116 -9.43 4.37 23.85
C TYR A 116 -8.17 3.50 23.76
N LEU A 117 -7.20 3.86 22.91
CA LEU A 117 -5.93 3.14 22.82
C LEU A 117 -5.10 3.19 24.12
N LEU A 118 -5.24 4.23 24.94
CA LEU A 118 -4.51 4.33 26.22
C LEU A 118 -4.89 3.21 27.20
N PHE A 119 -6.09 2.61 27.08
CA PHE A 119 -6.42 1.42 27.87
C PHE A 119 -5.52 0.22 27.52
N TYR A 120 -5.08 0.10 26.27
CA TYR A 120 -4.13 -0.94 25.85
C TYR A 120 -2.69 -0.62 26.28
N VAL A 121 -2.33 0.67 26.37
CA VAL A 121 -1.08 1.09 27.00
C VAL A 121 -1.07 0.67 28.47
N ALA A 122 -2.13 1.03 29.22
CA ALA A 122 -2.30 0.64 30.61
C ALA A 122 -2.31 -0.89 30.78
N TYR A 123 -2.88 -1.63 29.84
CA TYR A 123 -2.90 -3.09 29.86
C TYR A 123 -1.51 -3.69 29.73
N CYS A 124 -0.72 -3.22 28.76
CA CYS A 124 0.67 -3.68 28.59
C CYS A 124 1.54 -3.33 29.81
N VAL A 125 1.35 -2.14 30.40
CA VAL A 125 2.05 -1.74 31.63
C VAL A 125 1.64 -2.62 32.81
N ALA A 126 0.34 -2.89 32.98
CA ALA A 126 -0.16 -3.76 34.05
C ALA A 126 0.41 -5.18 33.91
N LEU A 127 0.47 -5.72 32.69
CA LEU A 127 1.10 -7.01 32.42
C LEU A 127 2.61 -6.98 32.72
N ALA A 128 3.31 -5.88 32.43
CA ALA A 128 4.75 -5.75 32.65
C ALA A 128 5.11 -5.70 34.14
N CYS A 129 4.26 -5.05 34.96
CA CYS A 129 4.47 -4.90 36.40
C CYS A 129 4.17 -6.17 37.20
N ARG A 130 3.51 -7.18 36.61
CA ARG A 130 3.05 -8.38 37.32
C ARG A 130 3.73 -9.64 36.78
N PRO A 131 4.43 -10.42 37.64
CA PRO A 131 5.18 -11.58 37.18
C PRO A 131 4.30 -12.67 36.57
N LYS A 132 3.06 -12.84 37.06
CA LYS A 132 2.10 -13.85 36.56
C LYS A 132 1.15 -13.33 35.47
N GLY A 133 1.42 -12.13 34.93
CA GLY A 133 0.70 -11.53 33.80
C GLY A 133 -0.84 -11.59 33.89
N PHE A 134 -1.49 -12.23 32.91
CA PHE A 134 -2.95 -12.29 32.76
C PHE A 134 -3.71 -12.89 33.95
N PHE A 135 -3.02 -13.63 34.83
CA PHE A 135 -3.65 -14.31 35.97
C PHE A 135 -3.81 -13.42 37.21
N GLU A 136 -3.18 -12.24 37.25
CA GLU A 136 -3.28 -11.33 38.39
C GLU A 136 -4.42 -10.31 38.27
N GLY A 137 -4.88 -9.83 39.42
CA GLY A 137 -5.99 -8.88 39.51
C GLY A 137 -5.71 -7.51 38.86
N GLY A 138 -4.44 -7.09 38.77
CA GLY A 138 -4.06 -5.83 38.12
C GLY A 138 -4.43 -5.80 36.63
N PRO A 139 -3.84 -6.69 35.80
CA PRO A 139 -4.21 -6.83 34.39
C PRO A 139 -5.69 -7.14 34.17
N GLN A 140 -6.29 -8.00 35.02
CA GLN A 140 -7.74 -8.29 34.94
C GLN A 140 -8.60 -7.05 35.19
N GLY A 141 -8.16 -6.14 36.08
CA GLY A 141 -8.85 -4.88 36.33
C GLY A 141 -8.83 -3.96 35.12
N VAL A 142 -7.71 -3.94 34.40
CA VAL A 142 -7.60 -3.22 33.12
C VAL A 142 -8.45 -3.89 32.03
N ASP A 143 -8.56 -5.22 32.01
CA ASP A 143 -9.50 -5.92 31.11
C ASP A 143 -10.95 -5.49 31.39
N VAL A 144 -11.37 -5.37 32.66
CA VAL A 144 -12.70 -4.82 32.99
C VAL A 144 -12.86 -3.39 32.45
N ALA A 145 -11.82 -2.55 32.57
CA ALA A 145 -11.84 -1.20 32.01
C ALA A 145 -11.93 -1.21 30.47
N ILE A 146 -11.19 -2.09 29.79
CA ILE A 146 -11.26 -2.30 28.34
C ILE A 146 -12.66 -2.77 27.93
N PHE A 147 -13.29 -3.65 28.70
CA PHE A 147 -14.66 -4.10 28.46
C PHE A 147 -15.63 -2.91 28.43
N VAL A 148 -15.62 -2.08 29.47
CA VAL A 148 -16.49 -0.91 29.59
C VAL A 148 -16.19 0.12 28.50
N ALA A 149 -14.91 0.44 28.27
CA ALA A 149 -14.50 1.39 27.25
C ALA A 149 -14.88 0.90 25.83
N SER A 150 -14.72 -0.39 25.55
CA SER A 150 -15.10 -0.97 24.25
C SER A 150 -16.61 -0.95 24.04
N ALA A 151 -17.40 -1.19 25.09
CA ALA A 151 -18.85 -1.09 25.04
C ALA A 151 -19.31 0.35 24.76
N LEU A 152 -18.74 1.34 25.43
CA LEU A 152 -19.01 2.77 25.18
C LEU A 152 -18.62 3.15 23.76
N MET A 153 -17.43 2.78 23.30
CA MET A 153 -16.97 3.04 21.92
C MET A 153 -17.89 2.39 20.89
N ALA A 154 -18.28 1.12 21.10
CA ALA A 154 -19.17 0.41 20.20
C ALA A 154 -20.54 1.10 20.13
N LEU A 155 -21.08 1.52 21.28
CA LEU A 155 -22.31 2.29 21.37
C LEU A 155 -22.20 3.62 20.62
N THR A 156 -21.14 4.39 20.84
CA THR A 156 -20.89 5.66 20.17
C THR A 156 -20.80 5.48 18.65
N HIS A 157 -20.07 4.48 18.17
CA HIS A 157 -19.96 4.20 16.74
C HIS A 157 -21.30 3.73 16.13
N LEU A 158 -22.03 2.83 16.80
CA LEU A 158 -23.34 2.36 16.33
C LEU A 158 -24.37 3.49 16.31
N TYR A 159 -24.39 4.33 17.34
CA TYR A 159 -25.26 5.50 17.42
C TYR A 159 -24.95 6.49 16.29
N ASN A 160 -23.67 6.84 16.10
CA ASN A 160 -23.25 7.79 15.06
C ASN A 160 -23.50 7.31 13.62
N VAL A 161 -23.71 6.01 13.41
CA VAL A 161 -24.11 5.46 12.11
C VAL A 161 -25.61 5.68 11.84
N LYS A 162 -26.46 5.65 12.88
CA LYS A 162 -27.93 5.62 12.72
C LYS A 162 -28.61 6.94 13.08
N ALA A 163 -28.05 7.72 13.99
CA ALA A 163 -28.68 8.94 14.52
C ALA A 163 -28.34 10.18 13.68
N SER A 164 -29.33 11.07 13.55
CA SER A 164 -29.15 12.37 12.88
C SER A 164 -28.26 13.33 13.69
N ALA A 165 -28.35 13.27 15.01
CA ALA A 165 -27.42 13.95 15.91
C ALA A 165 -26.22 13.03 16.20
N LYS A 166 -25.01 13.49 15.93
CA LYS A 166 -23.78 12.72 16.17
C LYS A 166 -23.19 13.05 17.54
N ILE A 167 -22.80 12.04 18.30
CA ILE A 167 -21.98 12.19 19.50
C ILE A 167 -20.60 12.72 19.04
N PRO A 168 -20.13 13.85 19.59
CA PRO A 168 -18.88 14.46 19.18
C PRO A 168 -17.71 13.55 19.57
N THR A 169 -16.99 13.09 18.55
CA THR A 169 -15.76 12.27 18.70
C THR A 169 -14.49 13.10 18.67
N GLY A 170 -14.61 14.43 18.52
CA GLY A 170 -13.48 15.33 18.30
C GLY A 170 -12.80 15.16 16.93
N LYS A 171 -13.48 14.47 15.99
CA LYS A 171 -12.99 14.29 14.62
C LYS A 171 -12.67 15.65 14.01
N ASP A 172 -11.46 15.79 13.47
CA ASP A 172 -10.90 17.02 12.89
C ASP A 172 -10.61 18.18 13.88
N ALA A 173 -10.86 18.03 15.19
CA ALA A 173 -10.54 19.08 16.17
C ALA A 173 -9.03 19.36 16.25
N MET A 174 -8.21 18.29 16.25
CA MET A 174 -6.75 18.42 16.19
C MET A 174 -6.26 18.87 14.80
N LYS A 175 -7.01 18.55 13.74
CA LYS A 175 -6.71 19.04 12.38
C LYS A 175 -6.86 20.56 12.30
N ALA A 176 -7.90 21.14 12.92
CA ALA A 176 -8.08 22.58 13.03
C ALA A 176 -6.95 23.25 13.84
N LEU A 177 -6.48 22.60 14.91
CA LEU A 177 -5.38 23.09 15.74
C LEU A 177 -4.03 23.04 14.99
N LEU A 178 -3.79 21.97 14.22
CA LEU A 178 -2.58 21.81 13.40
C LEU A 178 -2.57 22.68 12.14
N ALA A 179 -3.73 23.05 11.60
CA ALA A 179 -3.83 23.97 10.45
C ALA A 179 -3.20 25.35 10.73
N HIS A 180 -3.07 25.73 12.00
CA HIS A 180 -2.41 26.97 12.44
C HIS A 180 -0.88 26.83 12.52
N SER A 181 -0.33 25.63 12.39
CA SER A 181 1.11 25.35 12.38
C SER A 181 1.62 25.18 10.95
N SER A 182 2.60 26.00 10.54
CA SER A 182 3.22 25.89 9.21
C SER A 182 4.11 24.65 9.05
N PHE A 183 4.48 23.97 10.15
CA PHE A 183 5.43 22.85 10.17
C PHE A 183 4.77 21.47 10.03
N LEU A 184 3.49 21.31 10.43
CA LEU A 184 2.80 20.01 10.48
C LEU A 184 1.47 20.06 9.72
N LYS A 185 1.54 19.95 8.39
CA LYS A 185 0.35 19.80 7.54
C LYS A 185 -0.04 18.33 7.42
N LEU A 186 -1.24 18.01 7.90
CA LEU A 186 -1.85 16.69 7.74
C LEU A 186 -2.21 16.46 6.28
N ARG A 187 -1.97 15.25 5.79
CA ARG A 187 -2.32 14.87 4.42
C ARG A 187 -3.83 14.95 4.21
N GLU A 188 -4.25 15.77 3.26
CA GLU A 188 -5.67 15.83 2.89
C GLU A 188 -6.04 14.59 2.05
N GLY A 189 -6.87 13.72 2.65
CA GLY A 189 -7.53 12.63 1.94
C GLY A 189 -8.86 13.11 1.39
N THR A 190 -8.91 13.48 0.11
CA THR A 190 -10.18 13.66 -0.59
C THR A 190 -10.74 12.28 -1.00
N ASP A 191 -12.01 12.07 -0.64
CA ASP A 191 -12.98 11.10 -1.17
C ASP A 191 -12.61 9.61 -1.20
N LEU A 192 -12.69 9.01 -0.01
CA LEU A 192 -12.95 7.59 0.21
C LEU A 192 -14.38 7.22 -0.24
N HIS A 193 -14.73 7.26 -1.53
CA HIS A 193 -15.84 6.51 -2.14
C HIS A 193 -15.86 6.72 -3.66
N ALA A 194 -14.96 6.06 -4.38
CA ALA A 194 -15.18 5.70 -5.79
C ALA A 194 -14.57 4.30 -6.03
N PRO A 195 -15.14 3.49 -6.93
CA PRO A 195 -14.71 2.12 -7.15
C PRO A 195 -13.40 2.14 -7.94
N TYR A 196 -12.27 1.95 -7.25
CA TYR A 196 -10.95 2.02 -7.86
C TYR A 196 -10.42 0.63 -8.21
N LEU A 197 -10.30 0.35 -9.50
CA LEU A 197 -9.27 -0.55 -10.02
C LEU A 197 -7.89 0.14 -9.91
N GLY A 198 -6.82 -0.61 -10.11
CA GLY A 198 -5.44 -0.13 -10.28
C GLY A 198 -4.67 0.41 -9.06
N TYR A 199 -5.32 0.96 -8.03
CA TYR A 199 -4.63 1.16 -6.75
C TYR A 199 -4.53 -0.19 -6.03
N SER A 200 -3.38 -0.47 -5.42
CA SER A 200 -3.39 -1.46 -4.37
C SER A 200 -4.38 -1.01 -3.34
N LYS A 201 -5.39 -1.85 -3.15
CA LYS A 201 -6.48 -1.68 -2.20
C LYS A 201 -6.00 -1.33 -0.79
N TYR A 202 -4.70 -1.50 -0.49
CA TYR A 202 -4.15 -1.52 0.84
C TYR A 202 -3.28 -0.31 1.19
N ALA A 203 -3.41 0.18 2.42
CA ALA A 203 -2.51 1.17 3.04
C ALA A 203 -1.07 0.65 3.16
N ASP A 204 -0.10 1.52 3.48
CA ASP A 204 1.28 1.09 3.73
C ASP A 204 1.37 0.20 4.96
N ALA A 205 1.74 -1.07 4.75
CA ALA A 205 1.91 -2.05 5.81
C ALA A 205 3.30 -1.99 6.48
N GLU A 206 4.16 -1.08 6.03
CA GLU A 206 5.50 -0.85 6.60
C GLU A 206 5.45 -0.54 8.10
N VAL A 207 4.46 0.25 8.54
CA VAL A 207 4.26 0.61 9.96
C VAL A 207 4.16 -0.66 10.82
N LEU A 208 3.26 -1.57 10.47
CA LEU A 208 3.08 -2.81 11.22
C LEU A 208 4.28 -3.75 11.06
N GLY A 209 4.90 -3.82 9.87
CA GLY A 209 6.10 -4.63 9.63
C GLY A 209 7.29 -4.22 10.49
N TYR A 210 7.55 -2.91 10.60
CA TYR A 210 8.58 -2.36 11.50
C TYR A 210 8.23 -2.56 12.96
N ALA A 211 6.97 -2.30 13.36
CA ALA A 211 6.53 -2.53 14.73
C ALA A 211 6.69 -4.00 15.17
N CYS A 212 6.33 -4.96 14.32
CA CYS A 212 6.54 -6.38 14.60
C CYS A 212 8.03 -6.72 14.74
N SER A 213 8.90 -6.03 14.00
CA SER A 213 10.36 -6.19 14.12
C SER A 213 10.90 -5.64 15.44
N VAL A 214 10.37 -4.50 15.90
CA VAL A 214 10.67 -3.96 17.24
C VAL A 214 10.24 -4.97 18.30
N LEU A 215 8.98 -5.43 18.26
CA LEU A 215 8.45 -6.39 19.23
C LEU A 215 9.26 -7.69 19.27
N ALA A 216 9.59 -8.27 18.12
CA ALA A 216 10.39 -9.49 18.05
C ALA A 216 11.81 -9.29 18.64
N SER A 217 12.44 -8.14 18.37
CA SER A 217 13.78 -7.83 18.87
C SER A 217 13.81 -7.76 20.39
N PHE A 218 12.89 -7.00 21.00
CA PHE A 218 12.84 -6.81 22.45
C PHE A 218 12.19 -7.98 23.21
N ALA A 219 11.48 -8.87 22.51
CA ALA A 219 11.06 -10.14 23.09
C ALA A 219 12.26 -11.07 23.35
N ILE A 220 13.34 -10.91 22.59
CA ILE A 220 14.53 -11.78 22.66
C ILE A 220 15.58 -11.27 23.65
N THR A 221 15.55 -9.99 24.04
CA THR A 221 16.51 -9.38 24.97
C THR A 221 16.39 -9.85 26.44
N VAL A 222 15.68 -10.95 26.71
CA VAL A 222 15.47 -11.46 28.07
C VAL A 222 16.75 -12.06 28.62
N THR A 223 17.18 -11.55 29.77
CA THR A 223 18.36 -11.98 30.54
C THR A 223 18.03 -13.20 31.42
N GLY A 224 17.68 -14.32 30.80
CA GLY A 224 17.34 -15.56 31.51
C GLY A 224 18.01 -16.80 30.90
N ASP A 225 18.07 -17.89 31.67
CA ASP A 225 18.47 -19.21 31.18
C ASP A 225 17.55 -19.60 29.99
N PRO A 226 18.08 -19.91 28.79
CA PRO A 226 17.28 -20.42 27.66
C PRO A 226 16.49 -21.69 27.99
N GLN A 227 16.87 -22.41 29.06
CA GLN A 227 16.18 -23.58 29.60
C GLN A 227 15.12 -23.23 30.66
N ALA A 228 15.03 -21.98 31.10
CA ALA A 228 13.99 -21.54 32.03
C ALA A 228 12.61 -21.56 31.32
N PRO A 229 11.54 -22.01 32.01
CA PRO A 229 10.21 -22.16 31.42
C PRO A 229 9.62 -20.88 30.78
N LEU A 230 10.13 -19.68 31.10
CA LEU A 230 9.79 -18.42 30.42
C LEU A 230 10.15 -18.40 28.93
N ALA A 231 11.38 -18.83 28.62
CA ALA A 231 11.94 -18.77 27.27
C ALA A 231 11.15 -19.68 26.33
N THR A 232 10.45 -20.68 26.88
CA THR A 232 9.83 -21.76 26.13
C THR A 232 8.42 -21.45 25.59
N VAL A 233 7.81 -20.33 26.03
CA VAL A 233 6.33 -20.21 26.05
C VAL A 233 5.86 -18.89 25.44
N VAL A 234 6.24 -17.73 25.99
CA VAL A 234 5.69 -16.45 25.51
C VAL A 234 6.46 -15.92 24.29
N ILE A 235 7.79 -16.08 24.30
CA ILE A 235 8.67 -15.59 23.25
C ILE A 235 8.36 -16.23 21.88
N PRO A 236 8.19 -17.57 21.75
CA PRO A 236 7.85 -18.19 20.47
C PRO A 236 6.58 -17.62 19.88
N TRP A 237 5.53 -17.46 20.68
CA TRP A 237 4.22 -17.05 20.16
C TRP A 237 4.13 -15.57 19.87
N VAL A 238 4.83 -14.72 20.63
CA VAL A 238 4.97 -13.29 20.32
C VAL A 238 5.76 -13.09 19.03
N VAL A 239 6.89 -13.80 18.88
CA VAL A 239 7.75 -13.71 17.70
C VAL A 239 7.06 -14.33 16.47
N VAL A 240 6.36 -15.45 16.62
CA VAL A 240 5.58 -16.09 15.55
C VAL A 240 4.39 -15.23 15.13
N ALA A 241 3.60 -14.70 16.08
CA ALA A 241 2.49 -13.81 15.75
C ALA A 241 2.98 -12.53 15.05
N GLY A 242 4.09 -11.94 15.52
CA GLY A 242 4.75 -10.82 14.85
C GLY A 242 5.27 -11.19 13.45
N GLY A 243 5.83 -12.39 13.29
CA GLY A 243 6.25 -12.94 12.00
C GLY A 243 5.09 -13.13 11.02
N ILE A 244 3.95 -13.68 11.47
CA ILE A 244 2.72 -13.84 10.67
C ILE A 244 2.19 -12.47 10.22
N LEU A 245 2.12 -11.49 11.12
CA LEU A 245 1.74 -10.12 10.78
C LEU A 245 2.73 -9.49 9.78
N LYS A 246 4.00 -9.87 9.83
CA LYS A 246 5.02 -9.44 8.87
C LYS A 246 4.84 -10.11 7.50
N LEU A 247 4.47 -11.39 7.44
CA LEU A 247 4.06 -12.06 6.19
C LEU A 247 2.84 -11.39 5.58
N LEU A 248 1.87 -11.01 6.42
CA LEU A 248 0.69 -10.25 5.99
C LEU A 248 1.10 -8.88 5.44
N GLY A 249 1.96 -8.15 6.15
CA GLY A 249 2.47 -6.86 5.70
C GLY A 249 3.28 -6.96 4.41
N GLY A 250 4.08 -8.01 4.25
CA GLY A 250 4.79 -8.32 3.01
C GLY A 250 3.86 -8.65 1.85
N SER A 251 2.79 -9.41 2.09
CA SER A 251 1.75 -9.71 1.09
C SER A 251 1.01 -8.45 0.65
N VAL A 252 0.71 -7.57 1.61
CA VAL A 252 0.12 -6.25 1.34
C VAL A 252 1.09 -5.39 0.51
N ALA A 253 2.37 -5.32 0.88
CA ALA A 253 3.39 -4.59 0.13
C ALA A 253 3.56 -5.12 -1.30
N PHE A 254 3.53 -6.44 -1.50
CA PHE A 254 3.57 -7.06 -2.82
C PHE A 254 2.40 -6.60 -3.69
N ALA A 255 1.19 -6.62 -3.13
CA ALA A 255 0.00 -6.13 -3.82
C ALA A 255 0.09 -4.63 -4.20
N ARG A 256 0.97 -3.85 -3.53
CA ARG A 256 1.32 -2.45 -3.88
C ARG A 256 2.38 -2.31 -4.97
N GLY A 257 2.95 -3.41 -5.48
CA GLY A 257 4.09 -3.37 -6.39
C GLY A 257 5.42 -3.03 -5.72
N LYS A 258 5.48 -3.03 -4.37
CA LYS A 258 6.71 -2.85 -3.59
C LYS A 258 7.42 -4.19 -3.43
N THR A 259 8.04 -4.67 -4.52
CA THR A 259 8.58 -6.03 -4.60
C THR A 259 9.76 -6.26 -3.67
N LEU A 260 10.65 -5.27 -3.51
CA LEU A 260 11.84 -5.37 -2.68
C LEU A 260 11.49 -5.34 -1.17
N GLU A 261 10.66 -4.38 -0.77
CA GLU A 261 10.18 -4.25 0.61
C GLU A 261 9.34 -5.45 1.03
N SER A 262 8.49 -5.94 0.13
CA SER A 262 7.73 -7.17 0.33
C SER A 262 8.64 -8.37 0.57
N SER A 263 9.65 -8.54 -0.29
CA SER A 263 10.61 -9.64 -0.19
C SER A 263 11.34 -9.60 1.15
N ALA A 264 11.79 -8.42 1.60
CA ALA A 264 12.43 -8.25 2.89
C ALA A 264 11.48 -8.59 4.06
N PHE A 265 10.23 -8.10 4.04
CA PHE A 265 9.28 -8.42 5.10
C PHE A 265 8.90 -9.90 5.17
N ILE A 266 8.67 -10.54 4.02
CA ILE A 266 8.38 -11.97 3.96
C ILE A 266 9.57 -12.76 4.50
N LEU A 267 10.78 -12.47 3.98
CA LEU A 267 12.02 -13.13 4.40
C LEU A 267 12.24 -13.02 5.91
N TYR A 268 12.14 -11.82 6.46
CA TYR A 268 12.35 -11.59 7.89
C TYR A 268 11.22 -12.19 8.73
N GLY A 269 9.98 -12.21 8.23
CA GLY A 269 8.86 -12.88 8.87
C GLY A 269 9.07 -14.38 8.98
N VAL A 270 9.52 -15.03 7.90
CA VAL A 270 9.88 -16.44 7.89
C VAL A 270 10.99 -16.74 8.90
N LEU A 271 12.06 -15.92 8.94
CA LEU A 271 13.14 -16.14 9.90
C LEU A 271 12.64 -16.03 11.34
N TRP A 272 11.84 -15.00 11.65
CA TRP A 272 11.27 -14.86 12.98
C TRP A 272 10.40 -16.06 13.38
N ILE A 273 9.57 -16.57 12.48
CA ILE A 273 8.73 -17.75 12.75
C ILE A 273 9.58 -18.99 13.00
N ILE A 274 10.47 -19.32 12.06
CA ILE A 274 11.30 -20.53 12.15
C ILE A 274 12.14 -20.47 13.43
N TRP A 275 12.81 -19.34 13.66
CA TRP A 275 13.75 -19.21 14.76
C TRP A 275 13.07 -19.05 16.12
N GLY A 276 11.94 -18.34 16.17
CA GLY A 276 11.09 -18.29 17.37
C GLY A 276 10.66 -19.68 17.81
N LEU A 277 10.30 -20.55 16.86
CA LEU A 277 9.93 -21.95 17.14
C LEU A 277 11.14 -22.82 17.48
N THR A 278 12.26 -22.70 16.77
CA THR A 278 13.42 -23.57 17.01
C THR A 278 14.15 -23.22 18.29
N ARG A 279 14.42 -21.93 18.55
CA ARG A 279 15.19 -21.48 19.72
C ARG A 279 14.41 -21.46 21.00
N TYR A 280 13.17 -21.01 20.91
CA TYR A 280 12.34 -20.76 22.07
C TYR A 280 11.16 -21.74 22.14
N GLY A 281 10.82 -22.50 21.10
CA GLY A 281 9.67 -23.42 21.12
C GLY A 281 9.98 -24.83 21.60
N GLY A 282 11.14 -25.08 22.24
CA GLY A 282 11.54 -26.39 22.75
C GLY A 282 12.02 -27.40 21.67
N LEU A 283 12.03 -27.01 20.39
CA LEU A 283 12.59 -27.79 19.27
C LEU A 283 14.14 -27.68 19.19
N TYR A 284 14.74 -27.02 20.17
CA TYR A 284 16.11 -26.54 20.10
C TYR A 284 17.17 -27.65 20.21
N GLY A 285 16.86 -28.72 20.96
CA GLY A 285 17.76 -29.87 21.12
C GLY A 285 17.95 -30.69 19.84
N THR A 286 16.96 -30.70 18.94
CA THR A 286 17.03 -31.41 17.64
C THR A 286 17.41 -30.49 16.47
N ALA A 287 17.26 -29.18 16.64
CA ALA A 287 17.54 -28.19 15.59
C ALA A 287 19.02 -27.78 15.47
N ARG A 288 19.83 -27.93 16.52
CA ARG A 288 21.28 -27.66 16.46
C ARG A 288 21.99 -28.75 15.65
N SER A 289 22.15 -28.48 14.36
CA SER A 289 22.78 -29.38 13.42
C SER A 289 23.51 -28.61 12.33
N PHE A 290 24.43 -29.27 11.64
CA PHE A 290 25.05 -28.76 10.42
C PHE A 290 23.99 -28.24 9.42
N HIS A 291 22.83 -28.91 9.33
CA HIS A 291 21.73 -28.51 8.45
C HIS A 291 21.12 -27.15 8.82
N ALA A 292 20.99 -26.83 10.11
CA ALA A 292 20.52 -25.52 10.53
C ALA A 292 21.53 -24.42 10.20
N ALA A 293 22.83 -24.66 10.42
CA ALA A 293 23.87 -23.72 10.02
C ALA A 293 23.85 -23.45 8.51
N VAL A 294 23.71 -24.48 7.68
CA VAL A 294 23.56 -24.35 6.22
C VAL A 294 22.33 -23.51 5.85
N GLY A 295 21.19 -23.74 6.49
CA GLY A 295 19.98 -22.95 6.28
C GLY A 295 20.17 -21.47 6.62
N ILE A 296 20.86 -21.17 7.72
CA ILE A 296 21.16 -19.79 8.13
C ILE A 296 22.14 -19.12 7.16
N VAL A 297 23.17 -19.84 6.69
CA VAL A 297 24.10 -19.31 5.68
C VAL A 297 23.36 -18.99 4.37
N ALA A 298 22.47 -19.89 3.90
CA ALA A 298 21.64 -19.64 2.73
C ALA A 298 20.74 -18.41 2.91
N PHE A 299 20.13 -18.28 4.09
CA PHE A 299 19.36 -17.10 4.47
C PHE A 299 20.21 -15.82 4.43
N MET A 300 21.43 -15.86 4.99
CA MET A 300 22.35 -14.72 5.01
C MET A 300 22.77 -14.31 3.61
N LEU A 301 22.99 -15.24 2.68
CA LEU A 301 23.26 -14.92 1.27
C LEU A 301 22.09 -14.14 0.64
N PHE A 302 20.85 -14.59 0.86
CA PHE A 302 19.68 -13.91 0.36
C PHE A 302 19.46 -12.55 1.04
N ASN A 303 19.70 -12.44 2.35
CA ASN A 303 19.68 -11.14 3.04
C ASN A 303 20.81 -10.22 2.55
N GLY A 304 21.97 -10.75 2.19
CA GLY A 304 23.06 -9.98 1.58
C GLY A 304 22.64 -9.36 0.24
N PHE A 305 21.88 -10.11 -0.57
CA PHE A 305 21.26 -9.57 -1.78
C PHE A 305 20.23 -8.46 -1.47
N ILE A 306 19.42 -8.62 -0.42
CA ILE A 306 18.50 -7.57 0.04
C ILE A 306 19.28 -6.32 0.48
N VAL A 307 20.35 -6.46 1.27
CA VAL A 307 21.23 -5.36 1.71
C VAL A 307 21.86 -4.64 0.51
N PHE A 308 22.30 -5.40 -0.50
CA PHE A 308 22.81 -4.80 -1.73
C PHE A 308 21.72 -4.02 -2.47
N CYS A 309 20.52 -4.59 -2.61
CA CYS A 309 19.40 -3.93 -3.26
C CYS A 309 18.94 -2.66 -2.52
N THR A 310 18.99 -2.64 -1.18
CA THR A 310 18.56 -1.49 -0.38
C THR A 310 19.53 -0.30 -0.46
N LEU A 311 20.77 -0.49 -0.94
CA LEU A 311 21.69 0.61 -1.28
C LEU A 311 21.08 1.60 -2.28
N PHE A 312 20.18 1.11 -3.14
CA PHE A 312 19.50 1.88 -4.19
C PHE A 312 18.13 2.43 -3.75
N LEU A 313 17.64 2.06 -2.55
CA LEU A 313 16.36 2.57 -2.01
C LEU A 313 16.57 3.84 -1.18
N ASN A 314 17.04 3.67 0.06
CA ASN A 314 17.34 4.75 1.00
C ASN A 314 18.19 4.24 2.16
N ILE A 315 18.85 5.16 2.84
CA ILE A 315 19.74 4.89 3.98
C ILE A 315 19.03 4.13 5.11
N ALA A 316 17.78 4.46 5.44
CA ALA A 316 17.05 3.78 6.51
C ALA A 316 16.83 2.28 6.20
N TRP A 317 16.43 1.95 4.96
CA TRP A 317 16.28 0.57 4.51
C TRP A 317 17.61 -0.18 4.44
N PHE A 318 18.69 0.50 4.06
CA PHE A 318 20.03 -0.07 4.11
C PHE A 318 20.41 -0.47 5.54
N PHE A 319 20.31 0.45 6.51
CA PHE A 319 20.62 0.14 7.90
C PHE A 319 19.65 -0.89 8.49
N TYR A 320 18.37 -0.87 8.13
CA TYR A 320 17.39 -1.86 8.56
C TYR A 320 17.78 -3.28 8.11
N SER A 321 18.11 -3.45 6.83
CA SER A 321 18.53 -4.75 6.29
C SER A 321 19.92 -5.19 6.78
N LEU A 322 20.85 -4.24 6.93
CA LEU A 322 22.19 -4.49 7.44
C LEU A 322 22.18 -4.92 8.91
N THR A 323 21.41 -4.23 9.75
CA THR A 323 21.32 -4.60 11.18
C THR A 323 20.58 -5.91 11.39
N PHE A 324 19.65 -6.28 10.50
CA PHE A 324 19.09 -7.62 10.48
C PHE A 324 20.13 -8.71 10.17
N PHE A 325 21.17 -8.37 9.41
CA PHE A 325 22.30 -9.27 9.16
C PHE A 325 23.04 -9.62 10.46
N LEU A 326 23.15 -8.66 11.41
CA LEU A 326 23.75 -8.92 12.74
C LEU A 326 22.93 -9.94 13.54
N VAL A 327 21.59 -9.88 13.43
CA VAL A 327 20.68 -10.86 14.03
C VAL A 327 20.88 -12.24 13.38
N ALA A 328 21.03 -12.31 12.06
CA ALA A 328 21.32 -13.57 11.37
C ALA A 328 22.68 -14.16 11.77
N VAL A 329 23.72 -13.33 11.96
CA VAL A 329 25.02 -13.77 12.50
C VAL A 329 24.87 -14.32 13.90
N SER A 330 24.06 -13.69 14.76
CA SER A 330 23.77 -14.19 16.10
C SER A 330 23.19 -15.62 16.03
N PHE A 331 22.25 -15.84 15.12
CA PHE A 331 21.63 -17.15 14.94
C PHE A 331 22.62 -18.19 14.41
N LEU A 332 23.52 -17.79 13.50
CA LEU A 332 24.56 -18.68 13.00
C LEU A 332 25.53 -19.10 14.10
N LEU A 333 26.04 -18.13 14.87
CA LEU A 333 26.98 -18.39 15.98
C LEU A 333 26.35 -19.30 17.04
N ASP A 334 25.06 -19.11 17.30
CA ASP A 334 24.28 -19.95 18.20
C ASP A 334 24.13 -21.39 17.68
N ALA A 335 23.88 -21.56 16.38
CA ALA A 335 23.76 -22.88 15.75
C ALA A 335 25.06 -23.70 15.79
N ILE A 336 26.23 -23.05 15.82
CA ILE A 336 27.56 -23.71 15.86
C ILE A 336 28.21 -23.71 17.25
N HIS A 337 27.48 -23.35 18.31
CA HIS A 337 28.00 -23.25 19.68
C HIS A 337 29.15 -22.26 19.89
N ALA A 338 29.20 -21.20 19.09
CA ALA A 338 30.23 -20.16 19.16
C ALA A 338 29.66 -18.78 19.53
N LEU A 339 28.40 -18.69 19.99
CA LEU A 339 27.77 -17.41 20.36
C LEU A 339 28.44 -16.81 21.61
N PRO A 340 29.09 -15.64 21.48
CA PRO A 340 29.64 -14.94 22.64
C PRO A 340 28.52 -14.44 23.55
N ALA A 341 28.74 -14.47 24.86
CA ALA A 341 27.79 -13.95 25.83
C ALA A 341 27.42 -12.49 25.53
N GLY A 342 26.12 -12.22 25.35
CA GLY A 342 25.60 -10.87 25.13
C GLY A 342 25.65 -10.35 23.68
N TYR A 343 26.25 -11.08 22.73
CA TYR A 343 26.25 -10.67 21.32
C TYR A 343 24.83 -10.61 20.75
N ASP A 344 24.01 -11.60 21.07
CA ASP A 344 22.62 -11.71 20.63
C ASP A 344 21.75 -10.56 21.17
N ILE A 345 21.95 -10.19 22.43
CA ILE A 345 21.30 -9.03 23.06
C ILE A 345 21.70 -7.74 22.36
N ALA A 346 23.00 -7.55 22.10
CA ALA A 346 23.48 -6.35 21.42
C ALA A 346 22.95 -6.25 19.97
N ALA A 347 23.01 -7.35 19.21
CA ALA A 347 22.55 -7.38 17.83
C ALA A 347 21.04 -7.12 17.72
N THR A 348 20.24 -7.74 18.58
CA THR A 348 18.78 -7.54 18.60
C THR A 348 18.39 -6.15 19.09
N LEU A 349 19.11 -5.58 20.07
CA LEU A 349 18.87 -4.20 20.52
C LEU A 349 19.14 -3.19 19.40
N ILE A 350 20.27 -3.33 18.68
CA ILE A 350 20.62 -2.46 17.55
C ILE A 350 19.54 -2.54 16.47
N PHE A 351 19.14 -3.76 16.06
CA PHE A 351 18.09 -3.95 15.06
C PHE A 351 16.73 -3.42 15.53
N GLY A 352 16.40 -3.57 16.82
CA GLY A 352 15.19 -3.03 17.43
C GLY A 352 15.13 -1.50 17.39
N LEU A 353 16.24 -0.81 17.69
CA LEU A 353 16.33 0.64 17.61
C LEU A 353 16.18 1.17 16.18
N VAL A 354 16.84 0.53 15.21
CA VAL A 354 16.68 0.88 13.79
C VAL A 354 15.25 0.64 13.32
N SER A 355 14.65 -0.50 13.71
CA SER A 355 13.25 -0.81 13.42
C SER A 355 12.30 0.23 14.02
N PHE A 356 12.58 0.74 15.23
CA PHE A 356 11.77 1.76 15.88
C PHE A 356 11.86 3.10 15.15
N TYR A 357 13.05 3.48 14.67
CA TYR A 357 13.21 4.65 13.81
C TYR A 357 12.40 4.53 12.51
N CYS A 358 12.47 3.37 11.85
CA CYS A 358 11.70 3.10 10.64
C CYS A 358 10.19 3.13 10.89
N PHE A 359 9.73 2.56 12.02
CA PHE A 359 8.33 2.61 12.46
C PHE A 359 7.84 4.05 12.62
N LEU A 360 8.60 4.87 13.36
CA LEU A 360 8.25 6.26 13.61
C LEU A 360 8.22 7.05 12.30
N SER A 361 9.26 6.89 11.48
CA SER A 361 9.38 7.56 10.18
C SER A 361 8.24 7.15 9.22
N ALA A 362 7.84 5.88 9.21
CA ALA A 362 6.70 5.42 8.41
C ALA A 362 5.37 6.03 8.90
N LEU A 363 5.16 6.15 10.21
CA LEU A 363 3.98 6.82 10.77
C LEU A 363 3.93 8.30 10.37
N PHE A 364 5.02 9.04 10.55
CA PHE A 364 5.11 10.44 10.13
C PHE A 364 4.83 10.60 8.63
N ASN A 365 5.46 9.78 7.77
CA ASN A 365 5.27 9.85 6.32
C ASN A 365 3.85 9.43 5.87
N SER A 366 3.15 8.61 6.67
CA SER A 366 1.77 8.21 6.37
C SER A 366 0.72 9.28 6.71
N ILE A 367 1.05 10.19 7.63
CA ILE A 367 0.09 11.12 8.24
C ILE A 367 0.33 12.56 7.79
N PHE A 368 1.59 12.97 7.63
CA PHE A 368 1.97 14.33 7.24
C PHE A 368 2.34 14.40 5.75
N GLU A 369 2.15 15.58 5.14
CA GLU A 369 2.44 15.81 3.72
C GLU A 369 3.95 15.90 3.42
N GLY A 370 4.76 16.22 4.42
CA GLY A 370 6.22 16.30 4.32
C GLY A 370 6.91 15.13 5.02
N SER A 371 8.13 14.80 4.57
CA SER A 371 8.97 13.84 5.28
C SER A 371 9.62 14.51 6.49
N CYS A 372 8.91 14.51 7.63
CA CYS A 372 9.40 15.11 8.88
C CYS A 372 10.59 14.33 9.48
N LEU A 373 10.63 13.00 9.26
CA LEU A 373 11.76 12.16 9.62
C LEU A 373 12.43 11.62 8.34
N PRO A 374 13.71 11.92 8.11
CA PRO A 374 14.37 11.58 6.86
C PRO A 374 14.69 10.08 6.80
N MET A 375 14.10 9.37 5.83
CA MET A 375 14.57 8.01 5.48
C MET A 375 15.95 8.03 4.77
N GLY A 376 16.42 9.21 4.37
CA GLY A 376 17.68 9.43 3.68
C GLY A 376 17.59 9.18 2.17
N ARG A 377 18.61 9.63 1.43
CA ARG A 377 18.77 9.35 0.00
C ARG A 377 19.40 7.96 -0.20
N PRO A 378 19.28 7.32 -1.36
CA PRO A 378 20.02 6.09 -1.65
C PRO A 378 21.54 6.33 -1.55
N ILE A 379 22.26 5.33 -1.03
CA ILE A 379 23.72 5.37 -0.82
C ILE A 379 24.43 5.26 -2.16
N VAL A 380 23.95 4.36 -3.02
CA VAL A 380 24.45 4.21 -4.37
C VAL A 380 23.38 4.72 -5.32
N GLN A 381 23.69 5.83 -5.99
CA GLN A 381 22.93 6.25 -7.15
C GLN A 381 23.58 5.59 -8.37
N LEU A 382 22.84 4.75 -9.07
CA LEU A 382 23.25 4.30 -10.40
C LEU A 382 23.22 5.53 -11.32
N ASN A 383 24.36 6.22 -11.40
CA ASN A 383 24.62 7.06 -12.55
C ASN A 383 24.83 6.11 -13.72
N GLY A 384 23.75 5.80 -14.44
CA GLY A 384 23.87 5.26 -15.79
C GLY A 384 24.85 6.17 -16.55
N GLY A 385 25.86 5.56 -17.18
CA GLY A 385 27.00 6.23 -17.80
C GLY A 385 26.58 7.51 -18.52
N GLN A 386 27.08 8.64 -18.02
CA GLN A 386 26.90 9.96 -18.60
C GLN A 386 27.68 10.03 -19.93
N GLY A 387 27.02 9.66 -21.03
CA GLY A 387 27.23 10.31 -22.32
C GLY A 387 26.19 11.41 -22.46
N GLY A 388 26.60 12.65 -22.71
CA GLY A 388 25.71 13.82 -22.73
C GLY A 388 24.55 13.67 -23.71
N VAL A 389 23.37 13.33 -23.21
CA VAL A 389 22.10 13.28 -23.94
C VAL A 389 21.00 13.74 -22.98
N THR A 390 20.06 14.55 -23.49
CA THR A 390 19.00 15.25 -22.74
C THR A 390 18.23 14.33 -21.78
N LYS A 391 18.43 14.55 -20.48
CA LYS A 391 17.74 13.84 -19.39
C LYS A 391 16.22 14.02 -19.52
N CYS A 392 15.48 12.92 -19.71
CA CYS A 392 14.02 12.90 -19.67
C CYS A 392 13.52 13.59 -18.39
N LEU A 393 12.69 14.63 -18.54
CA LEU A 393 12.21 15.43 -17.41
C LEU A 393 11.04 14.74 -16.70
N HIS A 394 11.19 14.39 -15.43
CA HIS A 394 10.12 13.87 -14.60
C HIS A 394 9.44 15.01 -13.83
N LEU A 395 8.20 15.31 -14.18
CA LEU A 395 7.47 16.45 -13.65
C LEU A 395 6.18 16.02 -12.94
N PRO A 396 5.90 16.43 -11.70
CA PRO A 396 4.73 15.98 -10.95
C PRO A 396 3.42 16.52 -11.55
N ALA A 397 2.45 15.63 -11.80
CA ALA A 397 1.14 15.96 -12.38
C ALA A 397 0.29 16.91 -11.52
N ARG A 398 0.56 16.95 -10.20
CA ARG A 398 -0.20 17.77 -9.23
C ARG A 398 0.14 19.26 -9.27
N LYS A 399 1.17 19.68 -10.04
CA LYS A 399 1.61 21.08 -10.10
C LYS A 399 1.24 21.68 -11.45
N ALA A 400 0.48 22.78 -11.45
CA ALA A 400 0.12 23.50 -12.69
C ALA A 400 1.35 23.93 -13.51
N SER A 401 2.44 24.36 -12.85
CA SER A 401 3.71 24.70 -13.51
C SER A 401 4.36 23.52 -14.24
N SER A 402 4.16 22.30 -13.73
CA SER A 402 4.65 21.06 -14.35
C SER A 402 3.84 20.69 -15.60
N VAL A 403 2.52 20.79 -15.52
CA VAL A 403 1.64 20.56 -16.68
C VAL A 403 1.94 21.57 -17.79
N LYS A 404 2.09 22.86 -17.44
CA LYS A 404 2.50 23.91 -18.39
C LYS A 404 3.84 23.60 -19.06
N ARG A 405 4.83 23.12 -18.28
CA ARG A 405 6.14 22.76 -18.82
C ARG A 405 6.07 21.57 -19.78
N ILE A 406 5.24 20.56 -19.49
CA ILE A 406 4.97 19.45 -20.44
C ILE A 406 4.30 19.99 -21.71
N ALA A 407 3.34 20.90 -21.57
CA ALA A 407 2.68 21.53 -22.72
C ALA A 407 3.68 22.28 -23.61
N ASP A 408 4.61 23.03 -23.03
CA ASP A 408 5.67 23.74 -23.77
C ASP A 408 6.58 22.75 -24.51
N ILE A 409 6.93 21.61 -23.91
CA ILE A 409 7.74 20.57 -24.57
C ILE A 409 6.99 19.99 -25.77
N LEU A 410 5.71 19.62 -25.61
CA LEU A 410 4.88 19.10 -26.71
C LEU A 410 4.74 20.12 -27.84
N LYS A 411 4.50 21.40 -27.51
CA LYS A 411 4.41 22.49 -28.50
C LYS A 411 5.70 22.74 -29.25
N ASN A 412 6.85 22.39 -28.67
CA ASN A 412 8.17 22.56 -29.28
C ASN A 412 8.67 21.29 -30.00
N GLY A 413 7.78 20.33 -30.30
CA GLY A 413 8.13 19.12 -31.05
C GLY A 413 8.66 17.97 -30.18
N GLY A 414 8.55 18.07 -28.86
CA GLY A 414 8.89 16.99 -27.95
C GLY A 414 7.79 15.92 -27.84
N THR A 415 8.17 14.78 -27.30
CA THR A 415 7.30 13.63 -26.99
C THR A 415 7.26 13.41 -25.48
N CYS A 416 6.07 13.20 -24.93
CA CYS A 416 5.90 13.08 -23.49
C CYS A 416 5.13 11.82 -23.10
N GLY A 417 5.55 11.19 -22.01
CA GLY A 417 4.75 10.20 -21.29
C GLY A 417 3.72 10.89 -20.41
N ILE A 418 2.44 10.56 -20.54
CA ILE A 418 1.38 11.18 -19.75
C ILE A 418 0.46 10.13 -19.09
N PRO A 419 -0.11 10.44 -17.92
CA PRO A 419 -1.08 9.56 -17.27
C PRO A 419 -2.42 9.58 -18.02
N THR A 420 -3.24 8.57 -17.83
CA THR A 420 -4.62 8.57 -18.34
C THR A 420 -5.55 7.90 -17.33
N ASP A 421 -6.83 7.90 -17.62
CA ASP A 421 -7.89 7.12 -16.99
C ASP A 421 -7.76 5.60 -17.24
N THR A 422 -6.83 5.19 -18.10
CA THR A 422 -6.44 3.78 -18.27
C THR A 422 -4.95 3.61 -17.98
N VAL A 423 -4.14 3.40 -19.01
CA VAL A 423 -2.69 3.15 -18.91
C VAL A 423 -1.89 4.41 -19.28
N TYR A 424 -0.63 4.52 -18.88
CA TYR A 424 0.26 5.58 -19.37
C TYR A 424 0.49 5.43 -20.87
N VAL A 425 0.55 6.57 -21.54
CA VAL A 425 0.70 6.64 -22.99
C VAL A 425 1.83 7.60 -23.37
N LEU A 426 2.39 7.39 -24.56
CA LEU A 426 3.33 8.29 -25.19
C LEU A 426 2.56 9.19 -26.15
N VAL A 427 2.80 10.50 -26.07
CA VAL A 427 2.06 11.48 -26.86
C VAL A 427 2.97 12.50 -27.54
N ALA A 428 2.48 13.01 -28.65
CA ALA A 428 3.04 14.13 -29.41
C ALA A 428 1.93 15.11 -29.77
N ALA A 429 2.26 16.39 -29.96
CA ALA A 429 1.30 17.37 -30.45
C ALA A 429 0.90 17.05 -31.91
N CYS A 430 -0.40 17.06 -32.21
CA CYS A 430 -0.91 16.69 -33.54
C CYS A 430 -0.39 17.60 -34.68
N ASN A 431 -0.17 18.87 -34.37
CA ASN A 431 0.35 19.88 -35.29
C ASN A 431 1.89 19.89 -35.44
N ARG A 432 2.58 18.89 -34.90
CA ARG A 432 4.04 18.70 -34.98
C ARG A 432 4.39 17.39 -35.68
N PRO A 433 4.47 17.37 -37.03
CA PRO A 433 4.72 16.15 -37.80
C PRO A 433 6.01 15.43 -37.41
N ASP A 434 7.06 16.19 -37.11
CA ASP A 434 8.35 15.71 -36.60
C ASP A 434 8.21 14.95 -35.28
N ALA A 435 7.43 15.48 -34.33
CA ALA A 435 7.18 14.84 -33.04
C ALA A 435 6.31 13.58 -33.19
N VAL A 436 5.31 13.63 -34.08
CA VAL A 436 4.43 12.49 -34.38
C VAL A 436 5.21 11.36 -35.03
N GLU A 437 6.09 11.67 -35.98
CA GLU A 437 6.99 10.71 -36.59
C GLU A 437 7.94 10.11 -35.54
N LYS A 438 8.54 10.92 -34.66
CA LYS A 438 9.38 10.44 -33.55
C LYS A 438 8.61 9.48 -32.63
N ALA A 439 7.38 9.82 -32.27
CA ALA A 439 6.51 8.95 -31.47
C ALA A 439 6.15 7.64 -32.21
N HIS A 440 5.92 7.70 -33.51
CA HIS A 440 5.67 6.52 -34.35
C HIS A 440 6.89 5.59 -34.42
N GLN A 441 8.06 6.14 -34.73
CA GLN A 441 9.33 5.41 -34.83
C GLN A 441 9.82 4.83 -33.50
N SER A 442 9.30 5.33 -32.37
CA SER A 442 9.62 4.76 -31.06
C SER A 442 9.25 3.27 -30.97
N LYS A 443 8.31 2.79 -31.82
CA LYS A 443 7.81 1.41 -31.90
C LYS A 443 8.40 0.63 -33.08
N ARG A 444 8.91 -0.58 -32.80
CA ARG A 444 9.50 -1.49 -33.82
C ARG A 444 8.46 -2.13 -34.77
N GLN A 445 7.18 -2.22 -34.37
CA GLN A 445 6.07 -2.78 -35.17
C GLN A 445 4.94 -1.73 -35.35
N ALA A 446 5.30 -0.48 -35.64
CA ALA A 446 4.33 0.61 -35.74
C ALA A 446 3.27 0.39 -36.85
N GLN A 447 3.58 -0.42 -37.87
CA GLN A 447 2.68 -0.70 -38.99
C GLN A 447 1.43 -1.51 -38.60
N ASP A 448 1.48 -2.34 -37.55
CA ASP A 448 0.35 -3.23 -37.18
C ASP A 448 -0.69 -2.56 -36.26
N ARG A 449 -0.37 -1.41 -35.65
CA ARG A 449 -1.27 -0.69 -34.73
C ARG A 449 -1.17 0.82 -34.93
N PRO A 450 -2.09 1.42 -35.69
CA PRO A 450 -2.04 2.85 -35.99
C PRO A 450 -2.22 3.69 -34.72
N MET A 451 -1.61 4.88 -34.70
CA MET A 451 -1.78 5.82 -33.59
C MET A 451 -3.20 6.39 -33.55
N SER A 452 -3.64 6.77 -32.36
CA SER A 452 -4.95 7.38 -32.13
C SER A 452 -4.85 8.88 -31.90
N LEU A 453 -5.93 9.61 -32.18
CA LEU A 453 -6.04 11.06 -32.01
C LEU A 453 -6.88 11.39 -30.78
N TRP A 454 -6.38 12.22 -29.87
CA TRP A 454 -7.10 12.57 -28.65
C TRP A 454 -7.39 14.07 -28.62
N ILE A 455 -8.60 14.39 -28.19
CA ILE A 455 -9.11 15.76 -28.02
C ILE A 455 -9.60 15.93 -26.57
N SER A 456 -9.69 17.16 -26.08
CA SER A 456 -10.14 17.46 -24.72
C SER A 456 -11.66 17.63 -24.63
N SER A 457 -12.30 18.01 -25.73
CA SER A 457 -13.73 18.26 -25.81
C SER A 457 -14.24 18.11 -27.24
N LEU A 458 -15.49 17.68 -27.41
CA LEU A 458 -16.18 17.67 -28.71
C LEU A 458 -16.30 19.05 -29.34
N LYS A 459 -16.17 20.13 -28.56
CA LYS A 459 -16.09 21.50 -29.09
C LYS A 459 -14.96 21.67 -30.12
N GLN A 460 -13.88 20.90 -30.01
CA GLN A 460 -12.77 20.94 -30.99
C GLN A 460 -13.19 20.38 -32.36
N LEU A 461 -14.25 19.57 -32.43
CA LEU A 461 -14.80 19.00 -33.66
C LEU A 461 -16.04 19.77 -34.17
N GLU A 462 -16.55 20.74 -33.42
CA GLU A 462 -17.77 21.48 -33.77
C GLU A 462 -17.74 22.12 -35.18
N PRO A 463 -16.62 22.71 -35.64
CA PRO A 463 -16.52 23.19 -37.03
C PRO A 463 -16.72 22.10 -38.10
N ALA A 464 -16.40 20.85 -37.76
CA ALA A 464 -16.53 19.68 -38.62
C ALA A 464 -17.80 18.87 -38.36
N LYS A 465 -18.72 19.34 -37.49
CA LYS A 465 -19.94 18.60 -37.10
C LYS A 465 -20.76 18.14 -38.30
N HIS A 466 -20.85 18.97 -39.34
CA HIS A 466 -21.58 18.69 -40.58
C HIS A 466 -21.03 17.50 -41.39
N LEU A 467 -19.81 17.04 -41.09
CA LEU A 467 -19.17 15.87 -41.72
C LEU A 467 -19.48 14.55 -41.00
N PHE A 468 -20.12 14.60 -39.83
CA PHE A 468 -20.54 13.43 -39.07
C PHE A 468 -22.04 13.20 -39.21
N THR A 469 -22.47 11.94 -39.15
CA THR A 469 -23.90 11.65 -39.08
C THR A 469 -24.47 11.98 -37.70
N PRO A 470 -25.77 12.35 -37.61
CA PRO A 470 -26.40 12.66 -36.32
C PRO A 470 -26.20 11.55 -35.28
N LEU A 471 -26.44 10.29 -35.68
CA LEU A 471 -26.26 9.13 -34.80
C LEU A 471 -24.82 8.98 -34.29
N LEU A 472 -23.81 9.24 -35.14
CA LEU A 472 -22.42 9.18 -34.70
C LEU A 472 -22.09 10.33 -33.74
N TRP A 473 -22.60 11.53 -34.01
CA TRP A 473 -22.39 12.68 -33.13
C TRP A 473 -22.98 12.46 -31.75
N ASP A 474 -24.24 12.03 -31.66
CA ASP A 474 -24.93 11.76 -30.41
C ASP A 474 -24.25 10.62 -29.63
N PHE A 475 -23.78 9.58 -30.35
CA PHE A 475 -23.01 8.51 -29.74
C PHE A 475 -21.66 8.98 -29.19
N MET A 476 -20.94 9.87 -29.89
CA MET A 476 -19.70 10.47 -29.38
C MET A 476 -19.96 11.29 -28.12
N GLU A 477 -21.05 12.06 -28.08
CA GLU A 477 -21.43 12.90 -26.94
C GLU A 477 -21.80 12.08 -25.71
N ALA A 478 -22.51 10.96 -25.89
CA ALA A 478 -22.85 10.06 -24.80
C ALA A 478 -21.67 9.18 -24.35
N ALA A 479 -20.78 8.82 -25.27
CA ALA A 479 -19.65 7.94 -24.98
C ALA A 479 -18.49 8.66 -24.30
N TRP A 480 -18.37 9.98 -24.36
CA TRP A 480 -17.21 10.71 -23.85
C TRP A 480 -17.56 11.83 -22.85
N PRO A 481 -16.67 12.14 -21.90
CA PRO A 481 -15.34 11.56 -21.66
C PRO A 481 -15.42 10.15 -21.06
N SER A 482 -14.58 9.21 -21.53
CA SER A 482 -14.57 7.84 -21.01
C SER A 482 -13.37 7.00 -21.49
N PRO A 483 -13.20 5.78 -20.97
CA PRO A 483 -12.24 4.81 -21.48
C PRO A 483 -12.69 4.02 -22.72
N ILE A 484 -13.44 4.68 -23.61
CA ILE A 484 -13.86 4.19 -24.92
C ILE A 484 -13.11 4.97 -26.02
N SER A 485 -12.47 4.27 -26.94
CA SER A 485 -11.92 4.83 -28.18
C SER A 485 -12.83 4.47 -29.34
N LEU A 486 -13.20 5.46 -30.16
CA LEU A 486 -14.10 5.27 -31.30
C LEU A 486 -13.31 5.34 -32.60
N VAL A 487 -13.41 4.30 -33.43
CA VAL A 487 -12.83 4.27 -34.77
C VAL A 487 -13.88 4.77 -35.75
N VAL A 488 -13.65 5.94 -36.33
CA VAL A 488 -14.57 6.60 -37.25
C VAL A 488 -13.98 6.67 -38.66
N PRO A 489 -14.81 6.78 -39.72
CA PRO A 489 -14.31 6.98 -41.08
C PRO A 489 -13.40 8.20 -41.16
N ARG A 490 -12.29 8.05 -41.87
CA ARG A 490 -11.39 9.17 -42.16
C ARG A 490 -12.06 10.12 -43.14
N GLY A 491 -11.96 11.42 -42.91
CA GLY A 491 -12.50 12.45 -43.79
C GLY A 491 -11.88 13.82 -43.51
N GLU A 492 -12.40 14.86 -44.16
CA GLU A 492 -11.90 16.25 -44.06
C GLU A 492 -11.95 16.80 -42.63
N TRP A 493 -12.75 16.21 -41.73
CA TRP A 493 -12.80 16.57 -40.31
C TRP A 493 -11.43 16.50 -39.61
N VAL A 494 -10.52 15.67 -40.12
CA VAL A 494 -9.15 15.52 -39.60
C VAL A 494 -8.34 16.82 -39.78
N ASP A 495 -8.58 17.56 -40.86
CA ASP A 495 -7.84 18.79 -41.17
C ASP A 495 -8.23 19.93 -40.23
N PHE A 496 -9.48 19.94 -39.74
CA PHE A 496 -9.95 20.89 -38.71
C PHE A 496 -9.19 20.75 -37.38
N LEU A 497 -8.55 19.60 -37.14
CA LEU A 497 -7.72 19.34 -35.95
C LEU A 497 -6.23 19.67 -36.17
N GLY A 498 -5.88 20.25 -37.32
CA GLY A 498 -4.53 20.72 -37.62
C GLY A 498 -3.52 19.61 -37.88
N MET A 499 -3.98 18.43 -38.35
CA MET A 499 -3.16 17.24 -38.50
C MET A 499 -2.12 17.33 -39.64
N LYS A 500 -2.39 18.10 -40.71
CA LYS A 500 -1.46 18.36 -41.85
C LYS A 500 -0.62 17.12 -42.22
N ASP A 501 0.71 17.24 -42.21
CA ASP A 501 1.64 16.17 -42.60
C ASP A 501 1.71 15.02 -41.58
N SER A 502 1.27 15.23 -40.34
CA SER A 502 1.20 14.18 -39.31
C SER A 502 0.19 13.07 -39.67
N ALA A 503 -0.73 13.37 -40.57
CA ALA A 503 -1.90 12.53 -40.84
C ALA A 503 -1.55 11.15 -41.43
N VAL A 504 -0.34 11.00 -41.99
CA VAL A 504 0.18 9.71 -42.51
C VAL A 504 0.43 8.70 -41.38
N TYR A 505 0.70 9.17 -40.16
CA TYR A 505 1.06 8.32 -39.02
C TYR A 505 -0.11 8.00 -38.08
N VAL A 506 -1.30 8.55 -38.35
CA VAL A 506 -2.47 8.48 -37.46
C VAL A 506 -3.62 7.78 -38.17
N GLY A 507 -4.14 6.71 -37.55
CA GLY A 507 -5.16 5.86 -38.16
C GLY A 507 -4.66 5.08 -39.38
N THR A 508 -5.62 4.60 -40.18
CA THR A 508 -5.39 3.98 -41.50
C THR A 508 -5.86 4.95 -42.59
N PRO A 509 -5.65 4.63 -43.88
CA PRO A 509 -6.24 5.42 -44.97
C PRO A 509 -7.77 5.51 -44.90
N GLN A 510 -8.45 4.55 -44.27
CA GLN A 510 -9.91 4.48 -44.23
C GLN A 510 -10.53 4.98 -42.91
N SER A 511 -9.81 4.91 -41.78
CA SER A 511 -10.39 5.21 -40.48
C SER A 511 -9.38 5.75 -39.47
N VAL A 512 -9.86 6.53 -38.49
CA VAL A 512 -9.04 7.10 -37.41
C VAL A 512 -9.68 6.76 -36.07
N ALA A 513 -8.87 6.29 -35.13
CA ALA A 513 -9.29 6.11 -33.74
C ALA A 513 -9.20 7.44 -33.00
N ILE A 514 -10.31 7.88 -32.40
CA ILE A 514 -10.40 9.12 -31.63
C ILE A 514 -10.88 8.85 -30.20
N ARG A 515 -10.49 9.69 -29.23
CA ARG A 515 -10.90 9.57 -27.82
C ARG A 515 -10.85 10.90 -27.07
N ILE A 516 -11.77 11.06 -26.11
CA ILE A 516 -11.66 12.03 -25.01
C ILE A 516 -11.45 11.24 -23.71
N PRO A 517 -10.23 11.26 -23.12
CA PRO A 517 -9.95 10.51 -21.91
C PRO A 517 -10.64 11.14 -20.69
N ASP A 518 -11.10 10.32 -19.74
CA ASP A 518 -11.64 10.81 -18.47
C ASP A 518 -10.52 11.08 -17.43
N CYS A 519 -9.57 11.93 -17.82
CA CYS A 519 -8.40 12.22 -17.00
C CYS A 519 -8.14 13.72 -16.96
N SER A 520 -8.52 14.37 -15.85
CA SER A 520 -8.49 15.83 -15.69
C SER A 520 -7.16 16.47 -16.08
N VAL A 521 -6.03 15.90 -15.65
CA VAL A 521 -4.69 16.43 -15.96
C VAL A 521 -4.36 16.29 -17.45
N THR A 522 -4.81 15.22 -18.09
CA THR A 522 -4.54 14.96 -19.52
C THR A 522 -5.46 15.78 -20.40
N THR A 523 -6.75 15.87 -20.07
CA THR A 523 -7.69 16.77 -20.74
C THR A 523 -7.22 18.22 -20.65
N HIS A 524 -6.78 18.67 -19.47
CA HIS A 524 -6.21 20.00 -19.30
C HIS A 524 -4.91 20.21 -20.10
N LEU A 525 -4.06 19.18 -20.19
CA LEU A 525 -2.88 19.24 -21.04
C LEU A 525 -3.24 19.38 -22.53
N ILE A 526 -4.26 18.64 -22.99
CA ILE A 526 -4.77 18.75 -24.37
C ILE A 526 -5.37 20.14 -24.62
N ASP A 527 -6.08 20.74 -23.66
CA ASP A 527 -6.55 22.14 -23.78
C ASP A 527 -5.40 23.13 -23.98
N LEU A 528 -4.28 22.92 -23.28
CA LEU A 528 -3.11 23.79 -23.41
C LEU A 528 -2.38 23.59 -24.73
N VAL A 529 -2.27 22.35 -25.22
CA VAL A 529 -1.45 21.97 -26.39
C VAL A 529 -2.22 22.06 -27.71
N GLY A 530 -3.50 21.75 -27.70
CA GLY A 530 -4.28 21.32 -28.86
C GLY A 530 -4.37 19.79 -28.95
N PRO A 531 -5.05 19.24 -29.97
CA PRO A 531 -5.17 17.79 -30.17
C PRO A 531 -3.81 17.09 -30.12
N ILE A 532 -3.78 15.89 -29.55
CA ILE A 532 -2.55 15.10 -29.40
C ILE A 532 -2.68 13.76 -30.09
N VAL A 533 -1.56 13.26 -30.61
CA VAL A 533 -1.46 11.90 -31.14
C VAL A 533 -0.93 11.00 -30.05
N VAL A 534 -1.56 9.84 -29.90
CA VAL A 534 -1.34 8.94 -28.77
C VAL A 534 -1.02 7.54 -29.25
N THR A 535 0.03 6.99 -28.64
CA THR A 535 0.47 5.61 -28.80
C THR A 535 0.78 5.01 -27.43
N SER A 536 0.66 3.69 -27.27
CA SER A 536 0.99 3.04 -25.99
C SER A 536 2.46 3.24 -25.61
N ALA A 537 2.76 3.47 -24.33
CA ALA A 537 4.11 3.74 -23.83
C ALA A 537 4.94 2.47 -23.52
N ASN A 538 4.80 1.46 -24.37
CA ASN A 538 5.53 0.18 -24.30
C ASN A 538 6.09 -0.21 -25.67
N PRO A 539 7.27 -0.85 -25.72
CA PRO A 539 7.74 -1.60 -26.87
C PRO A 539 6.70 -2.63 -27.30
N THR A 540 6.59 -2.88 -28.61
CA THR A 540 5.55 -3.76 -29.12
C THR A 540 5.68 -5.18 -28.55
N GLY A 541 4.56 -5.72 -28.03
CA GLY A 541 4.49 -7.06 -27.43
C GLY A 541 4.69 -7.09 -25.91
N GLU A 542 5.16 -6.00 -25.30
CA GLU A 542 5.29 -5.91 -23.84
C GLU A 542 3.99 -5.53 -23.14
N ALA A 543 3.91 -5.78 -21.83
CA ALA A 543 2.78 -5.33 -21.00
C ALA A 543 2.60 -3.80 -21.09
N ASP A 544 1.38 -3.32 -20.87
CA ASP A 544 1.09 -1.89 -20.82
C ASP A 544 1.83 -1.21 -19.66
N THR A 545 2.10 0.09 -19.81
CA THR A 545 2.70 0.92 -18.78
C THR A 545 1.67 1.45 -17.82
N THR A 546 1.75 1.06 -16.55
CA THR A 546 0.80 1.46 -15.49
C THR A 546 1.44 2.40 -14.47
N HIS A 547 2.66 2.89 -14.70
CA HIS A 547 3.32 3.84 -13.81
C HIS A 547 4.33 4.70 -14.58
N HIS A 548 4.47 5.97 -14.20
CA HIS A 548 5.42 6.91 -14.83
C HIS A 548 6.87 6.38 -14.87
N ASN A 549 7.33 5.69 -13.82
CA ASN A 549 8.64 5.05 -13.80
C ASN A 549 8.82 3.98 -14.90
N GLN A 550 7.75 3.27 -15.27
CA GLN A 550 7.81 2.26 -16.32
C GLN A 550 7.93 2.89 -17.71
N VAL A 551 7.37 4.08 -17.91
CA VAL A 551 7.46 4.80 -19.19
C VAL A 551 8.91 5.08 -19.54
N TYR A 552 9.67 5.67 -18.61
CA TYR A 552 11.08 5.92 -18.82
C TYR A 552 11.89 4.63 -18.90
N ALA A 553 11.61 3.64 -18.04
CA ALA A 553 12.32 2.36 -18.08
C ALA A 553 12.19 1.62 -19.43
N LYS A 554 11.04 1.77 -20.10
CA LYS A 554 10.74 1.09 -21.38
C LYS A 554 11.15 1.88 -22.61
N LEU A 555 10.97 3.21 -22.59
CA LEU A 555 11.22 4.06 -23.75
C LEU A 555 12.58 4.76 -23.71
N GLY A 556 13.19 4.89 -22.53
CA GLY A 556 14.48 5.53 -22.33
C GLY A 556 14.54 6.93 -22.93
N ASP A 557 15.57 7.17 -23.73
CA ASP A 557 15.84 8.47 -24.37
C ASP A 557 14.86 8.82 -25.51
N LYS A 558 13.92 7.94 -25.84
CA LYS A 558 12.87 8.21 -26.84
C LYS A 558 11.74 9.10 -26.29
N VAL A 559 11.80 9.49 -25.02
CA VAL A 559 10.81 10.35 -24.35
C VAL A 559 11.51 11.56 -23.77
N ASP A 560 11.00 12.75 -24.08
CA ASP A 560 11.61 14.01 -23.66
C ASP A 560 11.20 14.39 -22.22
N ALA A 561 9.97 14.01 -21.82
CA ALA A 561 9.49 14.20 -20.45
C ALA A 561 8.37 13.23 -20.04
N VAL A 562 8.20 13.00 -18.74
CA VAL A 562 7.10 12.20 -18.18
C VAL A 562 6.34 13.01 -17.13
N LEU A 563 5.03 13.13 -17.32
CA LEU A 563 4.11 13.71 -16.35
C LEU A 563 3.76 12.67 -15.29
N CYS A 564 4.29 12.84 -14.09
CA CYS A 564 4.28 11.85 -13.02
C CYS A 564 3.02 11.98 -12.15
N ALA A 565 2.04 11.10 -12.35
CA ALA A 565 0.81 11.01 -11.54
C ALA A 565 0.77 9.79 -10.61
N GLY A 566 1.86 9.04 -10.46
CA GLY A 566 1.84 7.77 -9.74
C GLY A 566 1.43 6.60 -10.64
N PRO A 567 0.83 5.53 -10.08
CA PRO A 567 0.26 4.46 -10.87
C PRO A 567 -1.00 4.92 -11.62
N SER A 568 -1.24 4.32 -12.77
CA SER A 568 -2.48 4.39 -13.53
C SER A 568 -3.65 3.87 -12.68
N PRO A 569 -4.86 4.45 -12.84
CA PRO A 569 -6.06 3.93 -12.20
C PRO A 569 -6.47 2.57 -12.74
N GLU A 570 -5.97 2.15 -13.90
CA GLU A 570 -6.32 0.86 -14.49
C GLU A 570 -5.08 0.14 -15.00
N ASN A 571 -5.15 -1.19 -15.05
CA ASN A 571 -4.11 -2.04 -15.64
C ASN A 571 -4.49 -2.58 -17.03
N ILE A 572 -5.66 -2.19 -17.55
CA ILE A 572 -6.19 -2.61 -18.85
C ILE A 572 -6.43 -1.35 -19.69
N ALA A 573 -6.09 -1.41 -20.97
CA ALA A 573 -6.30 -0.32 -21.92
C ALA A 573 -7.79 -0.05 -22.22
N SER A 574 -8.07 1.04 -22.94
CA SER A 574 -9.42 1.41 -23.39
C SER A 574 -10.06 0.38 -24.31
N THR A 575 -11.40 0.34 -24.30
CA THR A 575 -12.20 -0.41 -25.26
C THR A 575 -12.20 0.32 -26.60
N VAL A 576 -11.92 -0.39 -27.70
CA VAL A 576 -11.81 0.19 -29.06
C VAL A 576 -12.98 -0.32 -29.90
N VAL A 577 -13.87 0.60 -30.25
CA VAL A 577 -15.14 0.34 -30.94
C VAL A 577 -15.03 0.78 -32.39
N ASP A 578 -15.47 -0.08 -33.30
CA ASP A 578 -15.57 0.25 -34.72
C ASP A 578 -16.93 0.89 -35.01
N CYS A 579 -16.91 2.18 -35.33
CA CYS A 579 -18.08 2.99 -35.66
C CYS A 579 -18.20 3.29 -37.16
N THR A 580 -17.37 2.67 -38.02
CA THR A 580 -17.39 2.92 -39.48
C THR A 580 -18.72 2.57 -40.14
N LYS A 581 -19.50 1.66 -39.54
CA LYS A 581 -20.82 1.23 -40.03
C LYS A 581 -21.97 1.61 -39.09
N ILE A 582 -21.78 2.58 -38.21
CA ILE A 582 -22.77 2.96 -37.18
C ILE A 582 -24.15 3.32 -37.74
N ASN A 583 -24.21 3.91 -38.94
CA ASN A 583 -25.46 4.27 -39.62
C ASN A 583 -26.34 3.06 -39.99
N SER A 584 -25.75 1.87 -40.07
CA SER A 584 -26.51 0.61 -40.26
C SER A 584 -27.03 0.02 -38.95
N GLY A 585 -26.90 0.74 -37.83
CA GLY A 585 -27.21 0.26 -36.48
C GLY A 585 -26.18 -0.72 -35.91
N ASN A 586 -25.06 -0.92 -36.60
CA ASN A 586 -24.04 -1.91 -36.23
C ASN A 586 -22.72 -1.25 -35.80
N ILE A 587 -22.17 -1.73 -34.69
CA ILE A 587 -20.82 -1.40 -34.22
C ILE A 587 -19.99 -2.67 -34.06
N GLY A 588 -18.70 -2.58 -34.39
CA GLY A 588 -17.71 -3.64 -34.18
C GLY A 588 -16.83 -3.36 -32.95
N PHE A 589 -15.94 -4.30 -32.62
CA PHE A 589 -14.97 -4.15 -31.54
C PHE A 589 -13.61 -4.66 -31.99
N PHE A 590 -12.62 -3.77 -32.09
CA PHE A 590 -11.23 -4.16 -32.33
C PHE A 590 -10.56 -4.65 -31.05
N ARG A 591 -10.96 -4.11 -29.90
CA ARG A 591 -10.47 -4.52 -28.58
C ARG A 591 -11.55 -4.30 -27.54
N VAL A 592 -11.76 -5.29 -26.67
CA VAL A 592 -12.51 -5.09 -25.42
C VAL A 592 -11.50 -4.77 -24.34
N GLY A 593 -11.57 -3.55 -23.82
CA GLY A 593 -10.76 -3.07 -22.71
C GLY A 593 -11.57 -3.06 -21.42
N ILE A 594 -11.37 -2.04 -20.61
CA ILE A 594 -12.08 -1.87 -19.34
C ILE A 594 -13.61 -1.81 -19.48
N VAL A 595 -14.14 -1.19 -20.56
CA VAL A 595 -15.59 -1.08 -20.77
C VAL A 595 -16.11 -2.33 -21.48
N PRO A 596 -17.01 -3.12 -20.87
CA PRO A 596 -17.56 -4.31 -21.49
C PRO A 596 -18.40 -3.99 -22.73
N LYS A 597 -18.48 -4.93 -23.68
CA LYS A 597 -19.29 -4.79 -24.91
C LYS A 597 -20.76 -4.45 -24.62
N SER A 598 -21.33 -5.01 -23.56
CA SER A 598 -22.73 -4.78 -23.17
C SER A 598 -23.00 -3.32 -22.83
N GLN A 599 -22.09 -2.68 -22.09
CA GLN A 599 -22.22 -1.28 -21.70
C GLN A 599 -22.11 -0.36 -22.91
N VAL A 600 -21.17 -0.60 -23.83
CA VAL A 600 -21.06 0.17 -25.08
C VAL A 600 -22.33 0.04 -25.93
N LYS A 601 -22.86 -1.18 -26.08
CA LYS A 601 -24.11 -1.40 -26.83
C LYS A 601 -25.31 -0.72 -26.18
N LEU A 602 -25.37 -0.69 -24.84
CA LEU A 602 -26.43 0.01 -24.12
C LEU A 602 -26.44 1.51 -24.45
N ILE A 603 -25.26 2.14 -24.50
CA ILE A 603 -25.12 3.55 -24.90
C ILE A 603 -25.68 3.77 -26.31
N LEU A 604 -25.36 2.89 -27.26
CA LEU A 604 -25.86 3.02 -28.63
C LEU A 604 -27.38 2.83 -28.74
N ILE A 605 -27.96 1.89 -27.99
CA ILE A 605 -29.39 1.59 -28.03
C ILE A 605 -30.25 2.81 -27.67
N LEU A 606 -29.77 3.67 -26.77
CA LEU A 606 -30.45 4.92 -26.38
C LEU A 606 -30.72 5.86 -27.58
N PHE A 607 -29.99 5.71 -28.68
CA PHE A 607 -30.10 6.57 -29.86
C PHE A 607 -30.66 5.85 -31.10
N LEU A 608 -30.77 4.52 -31.06
CA LEU A 608 -31.41 3.75 -32.13
C LEU A 608 -32.94 3.69 -31.98
N PHE A 609 -33.44 3.88 -30.76
CA PHE A 609 -34.87 3.90 -30.43
C PHE A 609 -35.17 5.17 -29.61
N PRO A 610 -35.31 6.35 -30.26
CA PRO A 610 -35.58 7.62 -29.58
C PRO A 610 -36.94 7.67 -28.88
#